data_AF-A0A969G8Q8-F1
#
_entry.id   AF-A0A969G8Q8-F1
#
_cell.length_a   1.000
_cell.length_b   1.000
_cell.length_c   1.000
_cell.angle_alpha   90.00
_cell.angle_beta   90.00
_cell.angle_gamma   90.00
#
_symmetry.space_group_name_H-M   'P 1'
#
loop_
_entity.id
_entity.type
_entity.pdbx_description
1 polymer ?
#
loop_
_entity_poly.entity_id
_entity_poly.type
_entity_poly.pdbx_seq_one_letter_code
_entity_poly.pdbx_strand_id
1 'polypeptide(L)'
;YSSAAAWEHIWTISPDCIIEWYGLESDITVPHQAIAQGLLQDYSDRAVNLITQLITGEKITAPQFTGQLLIGDARQTIQGLMAQCWQGDAIFLDPFSPPKCPQLWTVEFLGLVAKCLAPHGYLATYSCAGAVRQAMLLNKLVVASTPSFGRKAPGTIAQHEGHQLPVLSPQEQEHLGTKAAIPYRDPTLTDTAQVIIQRRQQEQQASNAEPTKIWKRRWGMLR
;
A
#
# COMPACT_ATOMS: atom_id res chain seq x y z
N TYR A 1 6.04 1.27 -12.79
CA TYR A 1 5.14 0.17 -13.19
C TYR A 1 3.71 0.44 -12.80
N SER A 2 3.34 0.35 -11.50
CA SER A 2 1.95 0.48 -11.04
C SER A 2 1.28 1.76 -11.52
N SER A 3 1.99 2.89 -11.53
CA SER A 3 1.48 4.15 -12.08
C SER A 3 1.21 4.10 -13.58
N ALA A 4 2.17 3.65 -14.40
CA ALA A 4 2.00 3.53 -15.86
C ALA A 4 0.80 2.64 -16.22
N ALA A 5 0.73 1.45 -15.60
CA ALA A 5 -0.36 0.51 -15.82
C ALA A 5 -1.73 1.12 -15.46
N ALA A 6 -1.81 1.85 -14.34
CA ALA A 6 -3.04 2.50 -13.92
C ALA A 6 -3.46 3.61 -14.89
N TRP A 7 -2.55 4.50 -15.27
CA TRP A 7 -2.88 5.62 -16.16
C TRP A 7 -3.32 5.14 -17.55
N GLU A 8 -2.63 4.17 -18.13
CA GLU A 8 -3.01 3.62 -19.42
C GLU A 8 -4.36 2.93 -19.39
N HIS A 9 -4.62 2.17 -18.32
CA HIS A 9 -5.92 1.52 -18.17
C HIS A 9 -7.04 2.56 -18.01
N ILE A 10 -6.82 3.61 -17.21
CA ILE A 10 -7.76 4.72 -17.04
C ILE A 10 -8.04 5.38 -18.39
N TRP A 11 -7.00 5.77 -19.15
CA TRP A 11 -7.20 6.44 -20.44
C TRP A 11 -7.72 5.52 -21.54
N THR A 12 -7.55 4.21 -21.43
CA THR A 12 -8.19 3.25 -22.34
C THR A 12 -9.71 3.22 -22.14
N ILE A 13 -10.17 3.31 -20.90
CA ILE A 13 -11.60 3.28 -20.56
C ILE A 13 -12.23 4.68 -20.68
N SER A 14 -11.51 5.72 -20.26
CA SER A 14 -11.95 7.11 -20.24
C SER A 14 -10.83 8.02 -20.76
N PRO A 15 -10.71 8.20 -22.09
CA PRO A 15 -9.63 8.96 -22.72
C PRO A 15 -9.51 10.42 -22.25
N ASP A 16 -10.63 11.01 -21.83
CA ASP A 16 -10.71 12.39 -21.35
C ASP A 16 -10.56 12.53 -19.83
N CYS A 17 -10.29 11.42 -19.12
CA CYS A 17 -10.08 11.47 -17.68
C CYS A 17 -8.84 12.31 -17.34
N ILE A 18 -9.05 13.31 -16.48
CA ILE A 18 -7.97 14.10 -15.89
C ILE A 18 -7.46 13.36 -14.67
N ILE A 19 -6.16 13.06 -14.65
CA ILE A 19 -5.51 12.36 -13.54
C ILE A 19 -4.74 13.38 -12.70
N GLU A 20 -5.04 13.45 -11.40
CA GLU A 20 -4.14 14.03 -10.40
C GLU A 20 -3.39 12.89 -9.71
N TRP A 21 -2.05 12.96 -9.68
CA TRP A 21 -1.22 11.87 -9.20
C TRP A 21 -0.11 12.34 -8.26
N TYR A 22 0.03 11.65 -7.13
CA TYR A 22 1.16 11.82 -6.22
C TYR A 22 1.87 10.48 -6.01
N GLY A 23 3.20 10.50 -6.09
CA GLY A 23 4.06 9.38 -5.70
C GLY A 23 4.87 9.73 -4.47
N LEU A 24 5.05 8.79 -3.54
CA LEU A 24 5.97 8.93 -2.41
C LEU A 24 7.11 7.93 -2.62
N GLU A 25 8.34 8.42 -2.82
CA GLU A 25 9.51 7.59 -3.08
C GLU A 25 10.69 8.01 -2.20
N SER A 26 11.32 7.05 -1.53
CA SER A 26 12.48 7.30 -0.69
C SER A 26 13.80 7.31 -1.46
N ASP A 27 13.87 6.55 -2.56
CA ASP A 27 15.08 6.34 -3.35
C ASP A 27 14.81 6.60 -4.83
N ILE A 28 15.18 7.80 -5.29
CA ILE A 28 15.02 8.21 -6.68
C ILE A 28 15.85 7.35 -7.66
N THR A 29 16.87 6.63 -7.18
CA THR A 29 17.68 5.77 -8.05
C THR A 29 16.88 4.58 -8.59
N VAL A 30 15.86 4.12 -7.86
CA VAL A 30 15.02 2.99 -8.27
C VAL A 30 14.27 3.26 -9.57
N PRO A 31 13.46 4.34 -9.71
CA PRO A 31 12.77 4.60 -10.96
C PRO A 31 13.73 5.02 -12.09
N HIS A 32 14.86 5.67 -11.79
CA HIS A 32 15.91 5.90 -12.80
C HIS A 32 16.46 4.59 -13.37
N GLN A 33 16.79 3.62 -12.51
CA GLN A 33 17.28 2.31 -12.93
C GLN A 33 16.23 1.54 -13.72
N ALA A 34 14.95 1.65 -13.36
CA ALA A 34 13.88 1.01 -14.11
C ALA A 34 13.84 1.51 -15.56
N ILE A 35 13.90 2.83 -15.79
CA ILE A 35 13.97 3.37 -17.16
C ILE A 35 15.24 2.90 -17.87
N ALA A 36 16.39 3.02 -17.22
CA ALA A 36 17.67 2.65 -17.82
C ALA A 36 17.76 1.17 -18.22
N GLN A 37 17.05 0.29 -17.50
CA GLN A 37 17.00 -1.15 -17.78
C GLN A 37 15.88 -1.54 -18.76
N GLY A 38 15.18 -0.58 -19.37
CA GLY A 38 14.10 -0.87 -20.33
C GLY A 38 12.86 -1.50 -19.67
N LEU A 39 12.73 -1.37 -18.35
CA LEU A 39 11.65 -2.01 -17.59
C LEU A 39 10.26 -1.46 -17.92
N LEU A 40 10.16 -0.31 -18.58
CA LEU A 40 8.90 0.30 -19.00
C LEU A 40 8.63 0.15 -20.52
N GLN A 41 9.39 -0.68 -21.24
CA GLN A 41 9.30 -0.82 -22.69
C GLN A 41 7.93 -1.29 -23.22
N ASP A 42 7.14 -1.97 -22.37
CA ASP A 42 5.82 -2.49 -22.74
C ASP A 42 4.69 -1.44 -22.55
N TYR A 43 5.03 -0.25 -22.06
CA TYR A 43 4.10 0.86 -21.87
C TYR A 43 4.23 1.90 -22.99
N SER A 44 3.17 2.64 -23.23
CA SER A 44 3.09 3.74 -24.19
C SER A 44 4.10 4.85 -23.91
N ASP A 45 4.54 5.52 -24.98
CA ASP A 45 5.42 6.69 -24.91
C ASP A 45 4.85 7.78 -23.98
N ARG A 46 3.53 7.95 -23.94
CA ARG A 46 2.86 8.89 -23.04
C ARG A 46 3.18 8.58 -21.57
N ALA A 47 3.00 7.33 -21.15
CA ALA A 47 3.26 6.92 -19.77
C ALA A 47 4.75 7.01 -19.43
N VAL A 48 5.62 6.55 -20.33
CA VAL A 48 7.09 6.60 -20.15
C VAL A 48 7.58 8.04 -20.04
N ASN A 49 7.10 8.95 -20.88
CA ASN A 49 7.45 10.37 -20.83
C ASN A 49 7.00 11.04 -19.52
N LEU A 50 5.78 10.76 -19.05
CA LEU A 50 5.30 11.28 -17.75
C LEU A 50 6.17 10.78 -16.59
N ILE A 51 6.50 9.49 -16.54
CA ILE A 51 7.40 8.95 -15.50
C ILE A 51 8.77 9.62 -15.59
N THR A 52 9.31 9.79 -16.80
CA THR A 52 10.62 10.41 -17.02
C THR A 52 10.65 11.85 -16.52
N GLN A 53 9.59 12.62 -16.72
CA GLN A 53 9.46 13.97 -16.18
C GLN A 53 9.27 13.98 -14.66
N LEU A 54 8.48 13.06 -14.10
CA LEU A 54 8.28 12.99 -12.64
C LEU A 54 9.57 12.72 -11.88
N ILE A 55 10.47 11.89 -12.43
CA ILE A 55 11.72 11.55 -11.75
C ILE A 55 12.79 12.65 -11.83
N THR A 56 12.64 13.67 -12.68
CA THR A 56 13.51 14.86 -12.63
C THR A 56 13.18 15.77 -11.45
N GLY A 57 12.07 15.51 -10.74
CA GLY A 57 11.62 16.29 -9.58
C GLY A 57 10.65 17.43 -9.92
N GLU A 58 10.26 17.56 -11.18
CA GLU A 58 9.33 18.61 -11.62
C GLU A 58 7.88 18.22 -11.34
N LYS A 59 7.09 19.19 -10.85
CA LYS A 59 5.62 19.05 -10.85
C LYS A 59 5.13 19.19 -12.29
N ILE A 60 4.43 18.19 -12.78
CA ILE A 60 3.81 18.22 -14.10
C ILE A 60 2.45 18.89 -13.98
N THR A 61 2.15 19.83 -14.89
CA THR A 61 0.82 20.39 -15.10
C THR A 61 0.52 20.36 -16.59
N ALA A 62 -0.39 19.47 -16.99
CA ALA A 62 -0.82 19.26 -18.36
C ALA A 62 -2.36 19.12 -18.41
N PRO A 63 -3.00 19.29 -19.59
CA PRO A 63 -4.46 19.32 -19.69
C PRO A 63 -5.20 18.10 -19.11
N GLN A 64 -4.59 16.91 -19.16
CA GLN A 64 -5.18 15.66 -18.67
C GLN A 64 -4.36 15.00 -17.54
N PHE A 65 -3.32 15.69 -17.03
CA PHE A 65 -2.44 15.14 -16.01
C PHE A 65 -1.81 16.23 -15.18
N THR A 66 -2.02 16.18 -13.87
CA THR A 66 -1.20 16.89 -12.89
C THR A 66 -0.51 15.84 -12.04
N GLY A 67 0.79 15.97 -11.81
CA GLY A 67 1.43 15.03 -10.89
C GLY A 67 2.75 15.47 -10.33
N GLN A 68 3.09 14.85 -9.19
CA GLN A 68 4.33 15.15 -8.47
C GLN A 68 4.87 13.90 -7.78
N LEU A 69 6.17 13.67 -7.93
CA LEU A 69 6.90 12.67 -7.14
C LEU A 69 7.54 13.36 -5.93
N LEU A 70 7.12 12.98 -4.72
CA LEU A 70 7.63 13.51 -3.47
C LEU A 70 8.77 12.60 -2.97
N ILE A 71 10.00 13.11 -3.05
CA ILE A 71 11.19 12.39 -2.64
C ILE A 71 11.44 12.54 -1.14
N GLY A 72 11.58 11.42 -0.45
CA GLY A 72 11.88 11.36 0.99
C GLY A 72 11.12 10.23 1.70
N ASP A 73 11.23 10.21 3.02
CA ASP A 73 10.47 9.27 3.84
C ASP A 73 8.97 9.52 3.69
N ALA A 74 8.24 8.50 3.21
CA ALA A 74 6.80 8.57 3.00
C ALA A 74 6.02 8.97 4.26
N ARG A 75 6.54 8.65 5.47
CA ARG A 75 5.94 9.07 6.75
C ARG A 75 5.95 10.59 6.94
N GLN A 76 6.86 11.29 6.29
CA GLN A 76 7.00 12.74 6.33
C GLN A 76 6.36 13.41 5.12
N THR A 77 6.61 12.91 3.91
CA THR A 77 6.10 13.51 2.67
C THR A 77 4.57 13.45 2.57
N ILE A 78 3.92 12.41 3.10
CA ILE A 78 2.45 12.31 3.14
C ILE A 78 1.81 13.42 3.99
N GLN A 79 2.53 13.99 4.97
CA GLN A 79 1.97 15.05 5.83
C GLN A 79 1.68 16.31 5.04
N GLY A 80 2.46 16.61 4.00
CA GLY A 80 2.19 17.72 3.09
C GLY A 80 0.87 17.56 2.31
N LEU A 81 0.53 16.32 1.94
CA LEU A 81 -0.75 16.00 1.29
C LEU A 81 -1.90 16.14 2.28
N MET A 82 -1.71 15.65 3.51
CA MET A 82 -2.70 15.81 4.58
C MET A 82 -2.97 17.28 4.93
N ALA A 83 -1.93 18.11 4.99
CA ALA A 83 -2.07 19.54 5.26
C ALA A 83 -2.88 20.27 4.17
N GLN A 84 -2.87 19.74 2.95
CA GLN A 84 -3.67 20.21 1.82
C GLN A 84 -5.06 19.58 1.75
N CYS A 85 -5.42 18.74 2.72
CA CYS A 85 -6.64 17.92 2.70
C CYS A 85 -6.78 17.09 1.40
N TRP A 86 -5.65 16.70 0.81
CA TRP A 86 -5.67 15.92 -0.43
C TRP A 86 -6.20 14.51 -0.18
N GLN A 87 -7.05 14.03 -1.09
CA GLN A 87 -7.62 12.69 -1.05
C GLN A 87 -7.54 12.03 -2.43
N GLY A 88 -7.14 10.76 -2.46
CA GLY A 88 -7.08 9.95 -3.68
C GLY A 88 -8.25 8.99 -3.77
N ASP A 89 -8.83 8.88 -4.96
CA ASP A 89 -9.84 7.86 -5.31
C ASP A 89 -9.23 6.45 -5.38
N ALA A 90 -7.93 6.36 -5.64
CA ALA A 90 -7.18 5.12 -5.63
C ALA A 90 -5.80 5.34 -4.98
N ILE A 91 -5.47 4.49 -4.01
CA ILE A 91 -4.14 4.43 -3.40
C ILE A 91 -3.54 3.06 -3.66
N PHE A 92 -2.38 3.03 -4.29
CA PHE A 92 -1.57 1.83 -4.41
C PHE A 92 -0.49 1.82 -3.34
N LEU A 93 -0.64 0.95 -2.35
CA LEU A 93 0.35 0.77 -1.29
C LEU A 93 1.28 -0.39 -1.66
N ASP A 94 2.45 -0.04 -2.19
CA ASP A 94 3.40 -0.99 -2.78
C ASP A 94 4.85 -0.83 -2.27
N PRO A 95 5.11 -0.76 -0.95
CA PRO A 95 6.48 -0.79 -0.45
C PRO A 95 7.00 -2.23 -0.35
N PHE A 96 8.29 -2.40 -0.03
CA PHE A 96 8.84 -3.73 0.28
C PHE A 96 8.07 -4.43 1.40
N SER A 97 8.17 -5.76 1.44
CA SER A 97 7.40 -6.60 2.36
C SER A 97 7.48 -6.15 3.83
N PRO A 98 6.47 -6.43 4.68
CA PRO A 98 6.43 -5.91 6.04
C PRO A 98 7.67 -6.17 6.91
N PRO A 99 8.34 -7.33 6.84
CA PRO A 99 9.59 -7.52 7.58
C PRO A 99 10.77 -6.68 7.04
N LYS A 100 10.73 -6.26 5.77
CA LYS A 100 11.82 -5.52 5.10
C LYS A 100 11.65 -4.00 5.22
N CYS A 101 10.42 -3.50 5.15
CA CYS A 101 10.11 -2.06 5.27
C CYS A 101 8.95 -1.84 6.25
N PRO A 102 9.08 -2.24 7.52
CA PRO A 102 7.98 -2.19 8.50
C PRO A 102 7.40 -0.79 8.72
N GLN A 103 8.18 0.27 8.47
CA GLN A 103 7.79 1.67 8.61
C GLN A 103 6.49 2.00 7.86
N LEU A 104 6.29 1.40 6.68
CA LEU A 104 5.16 1.69 5.80
C LEU A 104 3.97 0.73 5.99
N TRP A 105 4.01 -0.07 7.06
CA TRP A 105 2.96 -1.04 7.42
C TRP A 105 2.47 -0.88 8.86
N THR A 106 2.86 0.21 9.52
CA THR A 106 2.45 0.49 10.90
C THR A 106 1.01 0.97 10.95
N VAL A 107 0.36 0.78 12.11
CA VAL A 107 -0.98 1.35 12.36
C VAL A 107 -0.96 2.86 12.12
N GLU A 108 0.09 3.54 12.58
CA GLU A 108 0.21 4.99 12.51
C GLU A 108 0.36 5.48 11.07
N PHE A 109 1.25 4.88 10.27
CA PHE A 109 1.40 5.26 8.86
C PHE A 109 0.14 4.94 8.05
N LEU A 110 -0.45 3.77 8.23
CA LEU A 110 -1.71 3.41 7.56
C LEU A 110 -2.88 4.31 7.98
N GLY A 111 -2.81 4.93 9.16
CA GLY A 111 -3.75 5.98 9.56
C GLY A 111 -3.59 7.28 8.77
N LEU A 112 -2.37 7.64 8.36
CA LEU A 112 -2.15 8.76 7.43
C LEU A 112 -2.69 8.42 6.05
N VAL A 113 -2.39 7.20 5.56
CA VAL A 113 -2.90 6.71 4.28
C VAL A 113 -4.44 6.70 4.25
N ALA A 114 -5.09 6.24 5.32
CA ALA A 114 -6.55 6.24 5.43
C ALA A 114 -7.14 7.66 5.38
N LYS A 115 -6.46 8.67 5.95
CA LYS A 115 -6.91 10.08 5.87
C LYS A 115 -6.79 10.65 4.46
N CYS A 116 -5.81 10.21 3.69
CA CYS A 116 -5.64 10.56 2.28
C CYS A 116 -6.50 9.69 1.34
N LEU A 117 -7.28 8.74 1.85
CA LEU A 117 -8.19 7.94 1.03
C LEU A 117 -9.54 8.65 0.94
N ALA A 118 -10.04 8.90 -0.27
CA ALA A 118 -11.37 9.46 -0.48
C ALA A 118 -12.47 8.54 0.10
N PRO A 119 -13.64 9.07 0.50
CA PRO A 119 -14.72 8.27 1.14
C PRO A 119 -15.13 7.02 0.36
N HIS A 120 -15.15 7.10 -0.98
CA HIS A 120 -15.47 5.98 -1.88
C HIS A 120 -14.23 5.42 -2.60
N GLY A 121 -13.05 5.87 -2.20
CA GLY A 121 -11.79 5.46 -2.80
C GLY A 121 -11.39 4.04 -2.41
N TYR A 122 -10.43 3.49 -3.15
CA TYR A 122 -9.88 2.16 -2.93
C TYR A 122 -8.40 2.21 -2.56
N LEU A 123 -8.03 1.58 -1.45
CA LEU A 123 -6.66 1.28 -1.10
C LEU A 123 -6.35 -0.17 -1.50
N ALA A 124 -5.37 -0.39 -2.36
CA ALA A 124 -4.95 -1.72 -2.79
C ALA A 124 -3.48 -1.98 -2.45
N THR A 125 -3.19 -3.21 -2.01
CA THR A 125 -1.83 -3.67 -1.77
C THR A 125 -1.67 -5.14 -2.13
N TYR A 126 -0.47 -5.52 -2.54
CA TYR A 126 -0.14 -6.93 -2.74
C TYR A 126 -0.13 -7.70 -1.40
N SER A 127 0.12 -7.05 -0.26
CA SER A 127 0.29 -7.75 1.02
C SER A 127 -1.02 -8.34 1.53
N CYS A 128 -1.02 -9.63 1.88
CA CYS A 128 -2.09 -10.30 2.63
C CYS A 128 -1.69 -10.62 4.08
N ALA A 129 -0.65 -9.96 4.60
CA ALA A 129 -0.17 -10.20 5.96
C ALA A 129 -1.24 -9.82 6.99
N GLY A 130 -1.45 -10.68 7.99
CA GLY A 130 -2.42 -10.43 9.07
C GLY A 130 -2.17 -9.09 9.75
N ALA A 131 -0.90 -8.76 10.04
CA ALA A 131 -0.50 -7.49 10.65
C ALA A 131 -0.92 -6.25 9.85
N VAL A 132 -0.89 -6.35 8.51
CA VAL A 132 -1.29 -5.25 7.61
C VAL A 132 -2.81 -5.09 7.61
N ARG A 133 -3.55 -6.21 7.45
CA ARG A 133 -5.02 -6.20 7.51
C ARG A 133 -5.52 -5.72 8.86
N GLN A 134 -4.89 -6.15 9.95
CA GLN A 134 -5.22 -5.69 11.30
C GLN A 134 -4.95 -4.19 11.47
N ALA A 135 -3.84 -3.68 10.93
CA ALA A 135 -3.54 -2.26 10.98
C ALA A 135 -4.54 -1.41 10.17
N MET A 136 -5.03 -1.90 9.03
CA MET A 136 -6.12 -1.27 8.28
C MET A 136 -7.44 -1.27 9.06
N LEU A 137 -7.80 -2.40 9.68
CA LEU A 137 -8.99 -2.52 10.54
C LEU A 137 -8.94 -1.58 11.75
N LEU A 138 -7.77 -1.42 12.38
CA LEU A 138 -7.58 -0.47 13.49
C LEU A 138 -7.74 0.98 13.06
N ASN A 139 -7.52 1.28 11.77
CA ASN A 139 -7.81 2.58 11.16
C ASN A 139 -9.21 2.66 10.55
N LYS A 140 -10.13 1.78 10.97
CA LYS A 140 -11.54 1.75 10.58
C LYS A 140 -11.79 1.53 9.09
N LEU A 141 -10.80 1.02 8.34
CA LEU A 141 -11.04 0.58 6.98
C LEU A 141 -11.70 -0.80 7.00
N VAL A 142 -12.63 -1.02 6.08
CA VAL A 142 -13.11 -2.36 5.74
C VAL A 142 -12.10 -3.01 4.81
N VAL A 143 -11.73 -4.26 5.09
CA VAL A 143 -10.71 -5.00 4.33
C VAL A 143 -11.31 -6.22 3.64
N ALA A 144 -10.81 -6.50 2.44
CA ALA A 144 -11.18 -7.65 1.64
C ALA A 144 -9.96 -8.22 0.90
N SER A 145 -10.11 -9.45 0.42
CA SER A 145 -9.08 -10.13 -0.36
C SER A 145 -9.27 -9.85 -1.84
N THR A 146 -8.17 -9.58 -2.53
CA THR A 146 -8.18 -9.55 -4.00
C THR A 146 -7.89 -10.94 -4.57
N PRO A 147 -8.37 -11.24 -5.80
CA PRO A 147 -7.96 -12.44 -6.50
C PRO A 147 -6.45 -12.56 -6.62
N SER A 148 -5.94 -13.78 -6.59
CA SER A 148 -4.51 -14.05 -6.74
C SER A 148 -4.11 -13.99 -8.21
N PHE A 149 -3.57 -12.85 -8.67
CA PHE A 149 -3.07 -12.70 -10.04
C PHE A 149 -1.59 -13.09 -10.13
N GLY A 150 -1.28 -14.19 -10.82
CA GLY A 150 0.10 -14.61 -11.10
C GLY A 150 0.92 -15.11 -9.89
N ARG A 151 0.31 -15.20 -8.71
CA ARG A 151 0.94 -15.61 -7.46
C ARG A 151 0.03 -16.52 -6.66
N LYS A 152 0.58 -17.25 -5.68
CA LYS A 152 -0.20 -18.16 -4.81
C LYS A 152 -1.02 -17.44 -3.73
N ALA A 153 -0.63 -16.23 -3.35
CA ALA A 153 -1.27 -15.49 -2.26
C ALA A 153 -2.19 -14.38 -2.79
N PRO A 154 -3.35 -14.13 -2.17
CA PRO A 154 -4.20 -12.98 -2.51
C PRO A 154 -3.52 -11.66 -2.13
N GLY A 155 -4.12 -10.54 -2.54
CA GLY A 155 -3.78 -9.22 -2.00
C GLY A 155 -4.78 -8.75 -0.95
N THR A 156 -4.72 -7.46 -0.65
CA THR A 156 -5.70 -6.79 0.19
C THR A 156 -6.22 -5.55 -0.54
N ILE A 157 -7.53 -5.37 -0.52
CA ILE A 157 -8.21 -4.13 -0.91
C ILE A 157 -8.95 -3.60 0.32
N ALA A 158 -9.00 -2.28 0.47
CA ALA A 158 -9.62 -1.64 1.61
C ALA A 158 -10.34 -0.34 1.21
N GLN A 159 -11.40 0.01 1.95
CA GLN A 159 -12.20 1.23 1.77
C GLN A 159 -12.66 1.75 3.14
N HIS A 160 -13.09 3.01 3.25
CA HIS A 160 -13.78 3.51 4.45
C HIS A 160 -15.11 2.81 4.65
N GLU A 161 -15.88 2.67 3.57
CA GLU A 161 -17.21 2.10 3.58
C GLU A 161 -17.25 0.87 2.66
N GLY A 162 -17.27 -0.34 3.25
CA GLY A 162 -17.12 -1.61 2.53
C GLY A 162 -18.34 -2.09 1.75
N HIS A 163 -19.22 -1.20 1.29
CA HIS A 163 -20.48 -1.55 0.62
C HIS A 163 -20.29 -2.41 -0.65
N GLN A 164 -19.10 -2.38 -1.25
CA GLN A 164 -18.78 -3.10 -2.49
C GLN A 164 -17.70 -4.18 -2.29
N LEU A 165 -17.16 -4.33 -1.07
CA LEU A 165 -16.06 -5.26 -0.82
C LEU A 165 -16.58 -6.65 -0.43
N PRO A 166 -16.04 -7.74 -1.00
CA PRO A 166 -16.35 -9.08 -0.52
C PRO A 166 -15.78 -9.27 0.88
N VAL A 167 -16.49 -10.02 1.72
CA VAL A 167 -16.01 -10.31 3.07
C VAL A 167 -14.81 -11.27 2.99
N LEU A 168 -13.82 -11.08 3.88
CA LEU A 168 -12.74 -12.05 4.07
C LEU A 168 -13.31 -13.47 4.30
N SER A 169 -12.65 -14.48 3.74
CA SER A 169 -13.06 -15.87 3.97
C SER A 169 -12.97 -16.24 5.46
N PRO A 170 -13.71 -17.26 5.95
CA PRO A 170 -13.64 -17.69 7.34
C PRO A 170 -12.19 -18.01 7.79
N GLN A 171 -11.41 -18.61 6.89
CA GLN A 171 -9.99 -18.87 7.10
C GLN A 171 -9.18 -17.61 7.37
N GLU A 172 -9.40 -16.55 6.59
CA GLU A 172 -8.70 -15.29 6.71
C GLU A 172 -9.16 -14.48 7.91
N GLN A 173 -10.46 -14.52 8.23
CA GLN A 173 -11.00 -13.94 9.45
C GLN A 173 -10.37 -14.59 10.69
N GLU A 174 -10.26 -15.92 10.72
CA GLU A 174 -9.63 -16.65 11.82
C GLU A 174 -8.13 -16.30 11.94
N HIS A 175 -7.45 -16.11 10.81
CA HIS A 175 -6.04 -15.72 10.80
C HIS A 175 -5.79 -14.38 11.51
N LEU A 176 -6.75 -13.45 11.46
CA LEU A 176 -6.70 -12.17 12.17
C LEU A 176 -6.71 -12.34 13.71
N GLY A 177 -7.16 -13.50 14.21
CA GLY A 177 -7.10 -13.84 15.65
C GLY A 177 -5.74 -14.40 16.10
N THR A 178 -4.76 -14.53 15.20
CA THR A 178 -3.47 -15.15 15.52
C THR A 178 -2.40 -14.11 15.87
N LYS A 179 -1.30 -14.56 16.48
CA LYS A 179 -0.11 -13.72 16.73
C LYS A 179 0.45 -13.07 15.47
N ALA A 180 0.26 -13.64 14.27
CA ALA A 180 0.71 -13.01 13.03
C ALA A 180 -0.06 -11.71 12.70
N ALA A 181 -1.26 -11.54 13.25
CA ALA A 181 -2.08 -10.36 13.04
C ALA A 181 -1.72 -9.19 13.96
N ILE A 182 -0.88 -9.40 14.97
CA ILE A 182 -0.37 -8.31 15.80
C ILE A 182 0.34 -7.29 14.89
N PRO A 183 -0.11 -6.03 14.86
CA PRO A 183 0.33 -5.06 13.88
C PRO A 183 1.73 -4.52 14.19
N TYR A 184 2.34 -3.84 13.23
CA TYR A 184 3.52 -3.01 13.47
C TYR A 184 3.09 -1.66 14.05
N ARG A 185 3.91 -1.07 14.91
CA ARG A 185 3.64 0.22 15.55
C ARG A 185 4.84 1.15 15.43
N ASP A 186 4.59 2.40 15.06
CA ASP A 186 5.57 3.50 14.97
C ASP A 186 4.91 4.78 15.50
N PRO A 187 4.77 4.93 16.83
CA PRO A 187 4.01 6.02 17.45
C PRO A 187 4.50 7.42 17.08
N THR A 188 5.78 7.57 16.76
CA THR A 188 6.41 8.85 16.43
C THR A 188 6.58 9.07 14.94
N LEU A 189 6.28 8.08 14.09
CA LEU A 189 6.50 8.11 12.64
C LEU A 189 7.97 8.35 12.25
N THR A 190 8.89 8.02 13.16
CA THR A 190 10.34 8.25 13.02
C THR A 190 11.17 7.06 13.48
N ASP A 191 10.55 6.01 14.05
CA ASP A 191 11.29 4.85 14.54
C ASP A 191 12.03 4.14 13.40
N THR A 192 13.16 3.52 13.74
CA THR A 192 13.90 2.67 12.80
C THR A 192 13.17 1.34 12.59
N ALA A 193 13.43 0.68 11.46
CA ALA A 193 12.87 -0.64 11.18
C ALA A 193 13.14 -1.65 12.32
N GLN A 194 14.33 -1.60 12.92
CA GLN A 194 14.72 -2.49 14.01
C GLN A 194 13.85 -2.28 15.25
N VAL A 195 13.62 -1.02 15.64
CA VAL A 195 12.76 -0.68 16.79
C VAL A 195 11.34 -1.17 16.56
N ILE A 196 10.80 -0.92 15.38
CA ILE A 196 9.42 -1.32 15.01
C ILE A 196 9.28 -2.86 15.04
N ILE A 197 10.26 -3.59 14.50
CA ILE A 197 10.27 -5.06 14.50
C ILE A 197 10.38 -5.60 15.92
N GLN A 198 11.29 -5.07 16.74
CA GLN A 198 11.50 -5.52 18.12
C GLN A 198 10.25 -5.29 18.96
N ARG A 199 9.61 -4.13 18.83
CA ARG A 199 8.34 -3.81 19.52
C ARG A 199 7.27 -4.83 19.17
N ARG A 200 7.07 -5.09 17.87
CA ARG A 200 6.09 -6.10 17.43
C ARG A 200 6.43 -7.49 17.98
N GLN A 201 7.68 -7.89 17.99
CA GLN A 201 8.10 -9.19 18.53
C GLN A 201 7.76 -9.32 20.03
N GLN A 202 8.00 -8.26 20.81
CA GLN A 202 7.64 -8.22 22.24
C GLN A 202 6.11 -8.33 22.43
N GLU A 203 5.32 -7.60 21.65
CA GLU A 203 3.86 -7.71 21.68
C GLU A 203 3.36 -9.12 21.29
N GLN A 204 3.98 -9.75 20.29
CA GLN A 204 3.69 -11.13 19.90
C GLN A 204 4.01 -12.14 21.00
N GLN A 205 5.11 -11.95 21.72
CA GLN A 205 5.51 -12.82 22.83
C GLN A 205 4.55 -12.67 24.01
N ALA A 206 4.17 -11.45 24.36
CA ALA A 206 3.27 -11.15 25.47
C ALA A 206 1.79 -11.50 25.20
N SER A 207 1.40 -11.66 23.94
CA SER A 207 0.01 -11.96 23.58
C SER A 207 -0.41 -13.40 23.88
N ASN A 208 -1.65 -13.56 24.33
CA ASN A 208 -2.34 -14.86 24.46
C ASN A 208 -3.00 -15.34 23.15
N ALA A 209 -2.88 -14.57 22.06
CA ALA A 209 -3.42 -14.94 20.76
C ALA A 209 -2.83 -16.26 20.26
N GLU A 210 -3.59 -16.94 19.40
CA GLU A 210 -3.19 -18.25 18.88
C GLU A 210 -1.89 -18.15 18.04
N PRO A 211 -0.92 -19.06 18.22
CA PRO A 211 0.20 -19.18 17.30
C PRO A 211 -0.25 -19.58 15.89
N THR A 212 0.26 -18.90 14.86
CA THR A 212 -0.08 -19.16 13.45
C THR A 212 0.13 -20.60 13.00
N LYS A 213 1.02 -21.37 13.65
CA LYS A 213 1.22 -22.80 13.37
C LYS A 213 -0.04 -23.63 13.66
N ILE A 214 -0.80 -23.28 14.70
CA ILE A 214 -2.03 -23.99 15.08
C ILE A 214 -3.12 -23.70 14.05
N TRP A 215 -3.34 -22.43 13.71
CA TRP A 215 -4.19 -22.01 12.59
C TRP A 215 -3.83 -22.74 11.28
N LYS A 216 -2.56 -22.77 10.90
CA LYS A 216 -2.10 -23.51 9.69
C LYS A 216 -2.45 -24.99 9.72
N ARG A 217 -2.34 -25.63 10.89
CA ARG A 217 -2.71 -27.04 11.07
C ARG A 217 -4.21 -27.25 10.84
N ARG A 218 -5.04 -26.40 11.45
CA ARG A 218 -6.50 -26.46 11.37
C ARG A 218 -6.99 -26.38 9.92
N TRP A 219 -6.36 -25.53 9.12
CA TRP A 219 -6.69 -25.33 7.71
C TRP A 219 -5.90 -26.22 6.74
N GLY A 220 -5.18 -27.24 7.21
CA GLY A 220 -4.44 -28.18 6.34
C GLY A 220 -3.30 -27.55 5.55
N MET A 221 -2.72 -26.44 6.03
CA MET A 221 -1.67 -25.67 5.35
C MET A 221 -0.24 -26.03 5.79
N LEU A 222 -0.10 -26.92 6.78
CA LEU A 222 1.20 -27.47 7.13
C LEU A 222 1.59 -28.49 6.05
N ARG A 223 2.71 -28.22 5.37
CA ARG A 223 3.41 -29.23 4.58
C ARG A 223 4.20 -30.15 5.48
#